data_AF-A0A3C2B9G1-F1
#
_entry.id   AF-A0A3C2B9G1-F1
#
_cell.length_a   1.000
_cell.length_b   1.000
_cell.length_c   1.000
_cell.angle_alpha   90.00
_cell.angle_beta   90.00
_cell.angle_gamma   90.00
#
_symmetry.space_group_name_H-M   'P 1'
#
loop_
_entity.id
_entity.type
_entity.pdbx_description
1 polymer ?
#
loop_
_entity_poly.entity_id
_entity_poly.type
_entity_poly.pdbx_seq_one_letter_code
_entity_poly.pdbx_strand_id
1 'polypeptide(L)' 'GGRLQPGETVPVPDAPHVHLFVALGEGSLDGTSLVQGDAARLTHAGTPGFTAGEKGAELLVWATE' A
#
# COMPACT_ATOMS: atom_id res chain seq x y z
N GLY A 1 1.00 6.47 7.17
CA GLY A 1 1.71 6.72 5.91
C GLY A 1 3.20 6.76 6.16
N GLY A 2 4.02 6.56 5.12
CA GLY A 2 5.48 6.52 5.24
C GLY A 2 6.18 6.29 3.90
N ARG A 3 7.51 6.46 3.90
CA ARG A 3 8.38 6.17 2.75
C ARG A 3 9.07 4.84 2.96
N LEU A 4 8.98 3.98 1.95
CA LEU A 4 9.55 2.65 1.89
C LEU A 4 10.83 2.66 1.04
N GLN A 5 11.83 1.92 1.48
CA GLN A 5 13.03 1.62 0.71
C GLN A 5 12.71 0.66 -0.45
N PRO A 6 13.57 0.57 -1.48
CA PRO A 6 13.43 -0.44 -2.52
C PRO A 6 13.26 -1.85 -1.97
N GLY A 7 12.21 -2.56 -2.40
CA GLY A 7 11.91 -3.92 -1.96
C GLY A 7 11.39 -4.06 -0.52
N GLU A 8 11.21 -2.96 0.22
CA GLU A 8 10.65 -3.01 1.57
C GLU A 8 9.17 -3.43 1.52
N THR A 9 8.79 -4.38 2.37
CA THR A 9 7.41 -4.83 2.55
C THR A 9 6.86 -4.33 3.88
N VAL A 10 5.67 -3.73 3.85
CA VAL A 10 4.94 -3.33 5.06
C VAL A 10 3.54 -3.94 5.08
N PRO A 11 3.04 -4.31 6.27
CA PRO A 11 1.67 -4.77 6.41
C PRO A 11 0.69 -3.61 6.20
N VAL A 12 -0.42 -3.89 5.53
CA VAL A 12 -1.59 -3.01 5.51
C VAL A 12 -2.44 -3.30 6.77
N PRO A 13 -3.01 -2.28 7.43
CA PRO A 13 -3.87 -2.48 8.60
C PRO A 13 -5.04 -3.41 8.30
N ASP A 14 -5.34 -4.31 9.24
CA ASP A 14 -6.57 -5.11 9.20
C ASP A 14 -7.74 -4.27 9.72
N ALA A 15 -8.63 -3.87 8.82
CA ALA A 15 -9.79 -3.05 9.13
C ALA A 15 -10.95 -3.31 8.15
N PRO A 16 -12.20 -2.99 8.54
CA PRO A 16 -13.37 -3.13 7.67
C PRO A 16 -13.22 -2.36 6.36
N HIS A 17 -12.60 -1.17 6.39
CA HIS A 17 -12.29 -0.38 5.20
C HIS A 17 -10.88 0.20 5.28
N VAL A 18 -10.11 0.04 4.20
CA VAL A 18 -8.79 0.64 4.05
C VAL A 18 -8.69 1.37 2.72
N HIS A 19 -8.13 2.57 2.74
CA HIS A 19 -7.71 3.31 1.57
C HIS A 19 -6.19 3.41 1.57
N LEU A 20 -5.54 2.79 0.58
CA LEU A 20 -4.11 2.91 0.32
C LEU A 20 -3.91 3.75 -0.95
N PHE A 21 -3.03 4.73 -0.88
CA PHE A 21 -2.67 5.60 -2.01
C PHE A 21 -1.16 5.65 -2.18
N VAL A 22 -0.69 5.50 -3.42
CA VAL A 22 0.74 5.59 -3.77
C VAL A 22 1.06 7.04 -4.15
N ALA A 23 1.65 7.78 -3.21
CA ALA A 23 2.01 9.18 -3.41
C ALA A 23 3.24 9.36 -4.30
N LEU A 24 4.18 8.41 -4.27
CA LEU A 24 5.40 8.40 -5.09
C LEU A 24 5.87 6.97 -5.36
N GLY A 25 6.46 6.73 -6.52
CA GLY A 25 7.06 5.44 -6.89
C GLY A 25 6.04 4.39 -7.29
N GLU A 26 6.34 3.13 -7.05
CA GLU A 26 5.48 2.00 -7.39
C GLU A 26 5.67 0.84 -6.42
N GLY A 27 4.76 -0.14 -6.46
CA GLY A 27 4.91 -1.39 -5.74
C GLY A 27 3.79 -2.37 -6.05
N SER A 28 3.68 -3.41 -5.23
CA SER A 28 2.65 -4.44 -5.35
C SER A 28 1.91 -4.62 -4.04
N LEU A 29 0.59 -4.65 -4.11
CA LEU A 29 -0.31 -5.06 -3.04
C LEU A 29 -0.88 -6.44 -3.39
N ASP A 30 -0.47 -7.48 -2.65
CA ASP A 30 -0.89 -8.87 -2.87
C ASP A 30 -0.86 -9.32 -4.35
N GLY A 31 0.22 -8.96 -5.05
CA GLY A 31 0.43 -9.33 -6.46
C GLY A 31 -0.23 -8.37 -7.47
N THR A 32 -1.02 -7.40 -7.03
CA THR A 32 -1.55 -6.33 -7.90
C THR A 32 -0.58 -5.16 -7.91
N SER A 33 -0.08 -4.78 -9.09
CA SER A 33 0.82 -3.63 -9.23
C SER A 33 0.05 -2.32 -9.08
N LEU A 34 0.62 -1.39 -8.32
CA LEU A 34 0.14 -0.02 -8.16
C LEU A 34 1.28 0.94 -8.46
N VAL A 35 1.01 1.95 -9.29
CA VAL A 35 1.98 3.01 -9.62
C VAL A 35 1.60 4.33 -8.97
N GLN A 36 2.48 5.31 -9.06
CA GLN A 36 2.25 6.64 -8.53
C GLN A 36 0.90 7.21 -8.99
N GLY A 37 0.10 7.65 -8.03
CA GLY A 37 -1.24 8.17 -8.24
C GLY A 37 -2.36 7.13 -8.14
N ASP A 38 -2.04 5.83 -8.12
CA ASP A 38 -3.03 4.78 -7.91
C ASP A 38 -3.51 4.73 -6.46
N ALA A 39 -4.74 4.24 -6.30
CA ALA A 39 -5.33 3.94 -5.01
C ALA A 39 -5.98 2.56 -5.01
N ALA A 40 -5.81 1.84 -3.90
CA ALA A 40 -6.54 0.62 -3.60
C ALA A 40 -7.52 0.88 -2.45
N ARG A 41 -8.76 0.40 -2.62
CA ARG A 41 -9.79 0.43 -1.58
C ARG A 41 -10.14 -1.00 -1.23
N LEU A 42 -9.91 -1.36 0.02
CA LEU A 42 -10.14 -2.71 0.52
C LEU A 42 -11.35 -2.70 1.44
N THR A 43 -12.15 -3.77 1.37
CA THR A 43 -13.21 -4.07 2.31
C THR A 43 -12.91 -5.41 2.97
N HIS A 44 -13.01 -5.49 4.31
CA HIS A 44 -12.51 -6.65 5.08
C HIS A 44 -11.07 -6.97 4.68
N ALA A 45 -10.16 -6.01 4.89
CA ALA A 45 -8.82 -6.06 4.29
C ALA A 45 -8.05 -7.32 4.64
N GLY A 46 -8.20 -7.86 5.86
CA GLY A 46 -7.29 -8.88 6.38
C GLY A 46 -5.91 -8.26 6.58
N THR A 47 -4.84 -9.01 6.29
CA THR A 47 -3.45 -8.53 6.46
C THR A 47 -2.65 -8.55 5.16
N PRO A 48 -3.07 -7.81 4.10
CA PRO A 48 -2.34 -7.80 2.84
C PRO A 48 -1.02 -7.05 2.99
N GLY A 49 -0.03 -7.40 2.19
CA GLY A 49 1.30 -6.78 2.21
C GLY A 49 1.49 -5.84 1.02
N PHE A 50 1.98 -4.64 1.28
CA PHE A 50 2.50 -3.79 0.20
C PHE A 50 4.02 -3.93 0.14
N THR A 51 4.56 -4.31 -1.02
CA THR A 51 6.00 -4.36 -1.29
C THR A 51 6.39 -3.27 -2.27
N ALA A 52 7.34 -2.42 -1.88
CA ALA A 52 7.84 -1.33 -2.71
C ALA A 52 8.68 -1.85 -3.90
N GLY A 53 8.55 -1.20 -5.04
CA GLY A 53 9.33 -1.48 -6.25
C GLY A 53 10.79 -1.03 -6.14
N GLU A 54 11.52 -1.11 -7.26
CA GLU A 54 12.97 -0.91 -7.31
C GLU A 54 13.44 0.50 -6.89
N LYS A 55 12.56 1.50 -6.97
CA LYS A 55 12.84 2.89 -6.59
C LYS A 55 12.31 3.26 -5.20
N GLY A 56 11.74 2.29 -4.48
CA GLY A 56 10.98 2.54 -3.27
C GLY A 56 9.59 3.11 -3.56
N ALA A 57 8.84 3.41 -2.51
CA ALA A 57 7.49 3.94 -2.61
C ALA A 57 7.18 4.89 -1.45
N GLU A 58 6.23 5.80 -1.64
CA GLU A 58 5.64 6.58 -0.56
C GLU A 58 4.14 6.33 -0.51
N LEU A 59 3.65 5.92 0.66
CA LEU A 59 2.27 5.50 0.85
C LEU A 59 1.54 6.38 1.86
N LEU A 60 0.29 6.68 1.53
CA LEU A 60 -0.71 7.14 2.48
C LEU A 60 -1.73 6.01 2.72
N VAL A 61 -2.03 5.74 3.98
CA VAL A 61 -2.95 4.68 4.39
C VAL A 61 -3.91 5.25 5.41
N TRP A 62 -5.21 5.08 5.17
CA TRP A 62 -6.30 5.40 6.10
C TRP A 62 -7.15 4.16 6.33
N ALA A 63 -7.51 3.92 7.58
CA ALA A 63 -8.40 2.85 7.98
C ALA A 63 -9.56 3.42 8.81
N THR A 64 -10.73 2.82 8.66
CA THR A 64 -11.91 3.13 9.48
C THR A 64 -12.51 1.85 10.03
N GLU A 65 -12.95 1.93 11.28
CA GLU A 65 -13.72 0.89 11.99
C GLU A 65 -15.20 0.91 11.60
#